data_AF-C8PP16-F1
#
_entry.id   AF-C8PP16-F1
#
_cell.length_a   1.000
_cell.length_b   1.000
_cell.length_c   1.000
_cell.angle_alpha   90.00
_cell.angle_beta   90.00
_cell.angle_gamma   90.00
#
_symmetry.space_group_name_H-M   'P 1'
#
loop_
_entity.id
_entity.type
_entity.pdbx_description
1 polymer ?
#
loop_
_entity_poly.entity_id
_entity_poly.type
_entity_poly.pdbx_seq_one_letter_code
_entity_poly.pdbx_strand_id
1 'polypeptide(L)'
;MSHNFDKIKYMYYFETIPLYHLKYDKESYEQAALINIKCRQNGITIRSTINLLIAETAIENNLYLLHNDSDFINMAKVMKELKLYE
;
A
#
# COMPACT_ATOMS: atom_id res chain seq x y z
N MET A 1 0.56 -32.09 -18.50
CA MET A 1 1.93 -31.50 -18.49
C MET A 1 1.95 -29.98 -18.69
N SER A 2 0.84 -29.28 -19.00
CA SER A 2 0.83 -27.81 -19.18
C SER A 2 0.80 -27.00 -17.87
N HIS A 3 0.20 -27.52 -16.80
CA HIS A 3 0.02 -26.79 -15.53
C HIS A 3 1.32 -26.38 -14.80
N ASN A 4 2.47 -27.00 -15.11
CA ASN A 4 3.72 -26.76 -14.39
C ASN A 4 4.59 -25.67 -15.02
N PHE A 5 4.47 -25.45 -16.33
CA PHE A 5 5.25 -24.43 -17.05
C PHE A 5 4.81 -23.01 -16.71
N ASP A 6 3.49 -22.78 -16.61
CA ASP A 6 2.95 -21.48 -16.24
C ASP A 6 3.38 -21.08 -14.82
N LYS A 7 3.37 -22.03 -13.89
CA LYS A 7 3.79 -21.78 -12.50
C LYS A 7 5.26 -21.34 -12.40
N ILE A 8 6.16 -22.01 -13.13
CA ILE A 8 7.59 -21.66 -13.16
C ILE A 8 7.79 -20.28 -13.78
N LYS A 9 7.07 -19.97 -14.87
CA LYS A 9 7.14 -18.67 -15.54
C LYS A 9 6.70 -17.52 -14.62
N TYR A 10 5.59 -17.67 -13.90
CA TYR A 10 5.13 -16.65 -12.95
C TYR A 10 6.08 -16.49 -11.75
N MET A 11 6.69 -17.59 -11.29
CA MET A 11 7.67 -17.54 -10.19
C MET A 11 8.86 -16.66 -10.56
N TYR A 12 9.47 -16.89 -11.72
CA TYR A 12 10.57 -16.03 -12.22
C TYR A 12 10.16 -14.57 -12.38
N TYR A 13 8.95 -14.31 -12.87
CA TYR A 13 8.45 -12.94 -12.99
C TYR A 13 8.36 -12.24 -11.62
N PHE A 14 7.74 -12.87 -10.63
CA PHE A 14 7.58 -12.27 -9.30
C PHE A 14 8.89 -12.14 -8.51
N GLU A 15 9.85 -13.05 -8.71
CA GLU A 15 11.19 -12.93 -8.11
C GLU A 15 11.94 -11.67 -8.55
N THR A 16 11.63 -11.14 -9.73
CA THR A 16 12.27 -9.91 -10.25
C THR A 16 11.63 -8.62 -9.75
N ILE A 17 10.44 -8.70 -9.11
CA ILE A 17 9.74 -7.50 -8.64
C ILE A 17 10.38 -7.02 -7.34
N PRO A 18 10.78 -5.74 -7.25
CA PRO A 18 11.30 -5.19 -6.00
C PRO A 18 10.29 -5.32 -4.86
N LEU A 19 10.74 -5.87 -3.73
CA LEU A 19 9.97 -5.88 -2.49
C LEU A 19 10.28 -4.61 -1.71
N TYR A 20 9.24 -3.81 -1.47
CA TYR A 20 9.34 -2.61 -0.65
C TYR A 20 8.84 -2.91 0.75
N HIS A 21 9.61 -2.43 1.72
CA HIS A 21 9.34 -2.62 3.13
C HIS A 21 9.14 -1.27 3.81
N LEU A 22 8.49 -1.30 4.97
CA LEU A 22 8.52 -0.18 5.90
C LEU A 22 9.97 0.08 6.31
N LYS A 23 10.39 1.35 6.27
CA LYS A 23 11.78 1.76 6.45
C LYS A 23 12.13 2.06 7.91
N TYR A 24 11.13 2.33 8.73
CA TYR A 24 11.30 2.92 10.06
C TYR A 24 10.65 2.07 11.15
N ASP A 25 10.64 0.74 10.98
CA ASP A 25 10.16 -0.23 11.98
C ASP A 25 8.88 0.21 12.70
N LYS A 26 8.96 0.52 14.00
CA LYS A 26 7.80 0.86 14.84
C LYS A 26 7.15 2.17 14.42
N GLU A 27 7.96 3.16 14.07
CA GLU A 27 7.53 4.50 13.67
C GLU A 27 6.62 4.43 12.44
N SER A 28 6.90 3.52 11.51
CA SER A 28 6.03 3.25 10.36
C SER A 28 4.61 2.80 10.78
N TYR A 29 4.50 1.92 11.77
CA TYR A 29 3.18 1.50 12.29
C TYR A 29 2.47 2.65 13.01
N GLU A 30 3.22 3.50 13.71
CA GLU A 30 2.68 4.71 14.34
C GLU A 30 2.16 5.69 13.28
N GLN A 31 2.89 5.91 12.18
CA GLN A 31 2.43 6.74 11.06
C GLN A 31 1.18 6.16 10.39
N ALA A 32 1.14 4.84 10.15
CA ALA A 32 -0.05 4.18 9.62
C ALA A 32 -1.28 4.36 10.52
N ALA A 33 -1.11 4.30 11.85
CA ALA A 33 -2.18 4.60 12.81
C ALA A 33 -2.61 6.09 12.74
N LEU A 34 -1.65 7.00 12.58
CA LEU A 34 -1.92 8.44 12.41
C LEU A 34 -2.71 8.72 11.11
N ILE A 35 -2.45 8.00 10.00
CA ILE A 35 -3.25 8.10 8.78
C ILE A 35 -4.73 7.80 9.08
N ASN A 36 -5.02 6.74 9.82
CA ASN A 36 -6.40 6.38 10.19
C ASN A 36 -7.06 7.45 11.05
N ILE A 37 -6.33 8.01 12.02
CA ILE A 37 -6.82 9.11 12.86
C ILE A 37 -7.17 10.32 12.00
N LYS A 38 -6.26 10.74 11.11
CA LYS A 38 -6.47 11.87 10.20
C LYS A 38 -7.66 11.64 9.27
N CYS A 39 -7.81 10.44 8.72
CA CYS A 39 -8.97 10.09 7.89
C CYS A 39 -10.28 10.21 8.69
N ARG A 40 -10.33 9.65 9.90
CA ARG A 40 -11.52 9.69 10.76
C ARG A 40 -11.90 11.10 11.16
N GLN A 41 -10.93 11.95 11.45
CA GLN A 41 -11.16 13.39 11.72
C GLN A 41 -11.79 14.11 10.52
N ASN A 42 -11.59 13.60 9.30
CA ASN A 42 -12.20 14.09 8.06
C ASN A 42 -13.45 13.30 7.64
N GLY A 43 -14.06 12.53 8.55
CA GLY A 43 -15.28 11.75 8.28
C GLY A 43 -15.06 10.52 7.39
N ILE A 44 -13.81 10.13 7.15
CA ILE A 44 -13.44 8.98 6.32
C ILE A 44 -13.08 7.81 7.24
N THR A 45 -13.76 6.68 7.07
CA THR A 45 -13.41 5.43 7.77
C THR A 45 -12.68 4.50 6.80
N ILE A 46 -11.41 4.20 7.10
CA ILE A 46 -10.64 3.17 6.39
C ILE A 46 -10.99 1.80 6.97
N ARG A 47 -11.28 0.84 6.08
CA ARG A 47 -11.89 -0.45 6.46
C ARG A 47 -10.85 -1.49 6.85
N SER A 48 -9.60 -1.31 6.42
CA SER A 48 -8.52 -2.28 6.60
C SER A 48 -7.27 -1.63 7.19
N THR A 49 -6.75 -2.19 8.28
CA THR A 49 -5.47 -1.78 8.86
C THR A 49 -4.29 -2.12 7.96
N ILE A 50 -4.42 -3.16 7.13
CA ILE A 50 -3.41 -3.54 6.13
C ILE A 50 -3.31 -2.47 5.05
N ASN A 51 -4.44 -1.87 4.64
CA ASN A 51 -4.42 -0.77 3.66
C ASN A 51 -3.65 0.44 4.20
N LEU A 52 -3.67 0.69 5.51
CA LEU A 52 -2.86 1.75 6.13
C LEU A 52 -1.36 1.45 5.99
N LEU A 53 -0.94 0.21 6.22
CA LEU A 53 0.47 -0.20 6.09
C LEU A 53 0.95 -0.19 4.64
N ILE A 54 0.09 -0.58 3.69
CA ILE A 54 0.39 -0.46 2.26
C ILE A 54 0.56 1.00 1.86
N ALA A 55 -0.35 1.88 2.32
CA ALA A 55 -0.26 3.31 2.05
C ALA A 55 1.02 3.92 2.65
N GLU A 56 1.34 3.59 3.90
CA GLU A 56 2.57 4.05 4.56
C GLU A 56 3.81 3.55 3.82
N THR A 57 3.84 2.26 3.43
CA THR A 57 4.94 1.69 2.65
C THR A 57 5.14 2.46 1.34
N ALA A 58 4.05 2.81 0.65
CA ALA A 58 4.14 3.60 -0.58
C ALA A 58 4.65 5.02 -0.34
N ILE A 59 4.19 5.69 0.73
CA ILE A 59 4.63 7.04 1.12
C ILE A 59 6.12 7.05 1.46
N GLU A 60 6.56 6.18 2.39
CA GLU A 60 7.96 6.11 2.83
C GLU A 60 8.94 5.76 1.70
N ASN A 61 8.49 4.93 0.76
CA ASN A 61 9.28 4.54 -0.41
C ASN A 61 9.10 5.49 -1.61
N ASN A 62 8.28 6.54 -1.50
CA ASN A 62 7.99 7.51 -2.56
C ASN A 62 7.51 6.83 -3.86
N LEU A 63 6.56 5.90 -3.71
CA LEU A 63 6.02 5.08 -4.80
C LEU A 63 4.64 5.56 -5.24
N TYR A 64 4.29 5.26 -6.49
CA TYR A 64 2.91 5.26 -6.94
C TYR A 64 2.25 3.94 -6.59
N LEU A 65 1.07 4.00 -5.98
CA LEU A 65 0.29 2.84 -5.61
C LEU A 65 -0.74 2.51 -6.70
N LEU A 66 -0.57 1.36 -7.37
CA LEU A 66 -1.60 0.78 -8.23
C LEU A 66 -2.60 0.01 -7.36
N HIS A 67 -3.90 0.30 -7.51
CA HIS A 67 -4.93 -0.30 -6.67
C HIS A 67 -6.29 -0.37 -7.38
N ASN A 68 -7.22 -1.13 -6.80
CA ASN A 68 -8.65 -1.13 -7.15
C ASN A 68 -9.54 -1.04 -5.89
N ASP A 69 -9.00 -0.49 -4.80
CA ASP A 69 -9.71 -0.29 -3.54
C ASP A 69 -9.98 1.20 -3.28
N SER A 70 -11.25 1.54 -3.03
CA SER A 70 -11.70 2.90 -2.74
C SER A 70 -11.09 3.49 -1.47
N ASP A 71 -10.59 2.66 -0.56
CA ASP A 71 -9.93 3.12 0.67
C ASP A 71 -8.70 3.97 0.34
N PHE A 72 -7.92 3.61 -0.68
CA PHE A 72 -6.75 4.40 -1.11
C PHE A 72 -7.15 5.73 -1.74
N ILE A 73 -8.22 5.75 -2.52
CA ILE A 73 -8.80 6.99 -3.07
C ILE A 73 -9.21 7.92 -1.91
N ASN A 74 -9.87 7.36 -0.90
CA ASN A 74 -10.31 8.13 0.26
C ASN A 74 -9.13 8.60 1.12
N MET A 75 -8.10 7.77 1.32
CA MET A 75 -6.87 8.16 2.01
C MET A 75 -6.16 9.31 1.29
N ALA A 76 -6.01 9.25 -0.04
CA ALA A 76 -5.33 10.28 -0.83
C ALA A 76 -6.02 11.66 -0.81
N LYS A 77 -7.32 11.70 -0.47
CA LYS A 77 -8.02 12.97 -0.21
C LYS A 77 -7.43 13.71 1.00
N VAL A 78 -6.95 12.97 2.00
CA VAL A 78 -6.42 13.48 3.27
C VAL A 78 -4.89 13.53 3.25
N MET A 79 -4.24 12.46 2.80
CA MET A 79 -2.78 12.30 2.73
C MET A 79 -2.28 12.64 1.33
N LYS A 80 -1.70 13.83 1.15
CA LYS A 80 -1.26 14.30 -0.18
C LYS A 80 0.02 13.64 -0.68
N GLU A 81 0.74 13.01 0.23
CA GLU A 81 1.94 12.24 -0.02
C GLU A 81 1.63 10.86 -0.65
N LEU A 82 0.40 10.36 -0.48
CA LEU A 82 -0.05 9.11 -1.09
C LEU A 82 -0.32 9.33 -2.59
N LYS A 83 0.59 8.86 -3.43
CA LYS A 83 0.49 8.94 -4.88
C LYS A 83 -0.23 7.71 -5.41
N LEU A 84 -1.32 7.91 -6.16
CA LEU A 84 -2.07 6.83 -6.80
C LEU A 84 -1.69 6.76 -8.29
N TYR A 85 -1.59 5.55 -8.83
CA TYR A 85 -1.40 5.32 -10.25
C TYR A 85 -2.76 5.31 -10.97
N GLU A 86 -2.86 5.98 -12.12
CA GLU A 86 -4.08 6.06 -12.95
C GLU A 86 -4.16 4.96 -14.02
#